data_AF-A0A950IZV0-F1
#
_entry.id   AF-A0A950IZV0-F1
#
_cell.length_a   1.000
_cell.length_b   1.000
_cell.length_c   1.000
_cell.angle_alpha   90.00
_cell.angle_beta   90.00
_cell.angle_gamma   90.00
#
_symmetry.space_group_name_H-M   'P 1'
#
loop_
_entity.id
_entity.type
_entity.pdbx_description
1 polymer ?
#
loop_
_entity_poly.entity_id
_entity_poly.type
_entity_poly.pdbx_seq_one_letter_code
_entity_poly.pdbx_strand_id
1 'polypeptide(L)' 'MDQTLLKIDALLREVREVVAGEAQRKRHPNTGKPWSNEADDELRKLFESGNTIEDLSIYFQRTQNGVRARLVKLGLL' A
#
# COMPACT_ATOMS: atom_id res chain seq x y z
N MET A 1 21.88 36.69 8.46
CA MET A 1 21.03 35.49 8.35
C MET A 1 21.97 34.29 8.36
N ASP A 2 21.86 33.42 9.36
CA ASP A 2 22.81 32.33 9.64
C ASP A 2 22.64 31.19 8.62
N GLN A 3 23.76 30.73 8.04
CA GLN A 3 23.82 29.60 7.10
C GLN A 3 23.29 28.30 7.71
N THR A 4 23.37 28.18 9.04
CA THR A 4 22.85 27.03 9.78
C THR A 4 21.32 26.97 9.75
N LEU A 5 20.65 28.10 9.89
CA LEU A 5 19.18 28.20 9.86
C LEU A 5 18.63 27.88 8.46
N LEU A 6 19.30 28.35 7.41
CA LEU A 6 18.93 28.08 6.01
C LEU A 6 18.98 26.58 5.67
N LYS A 7 19.97 25.86 6.20
CA LYS A 7 20.10 24.40 5.99
C LYS A 7 19.01 23.62 6.71
N ILE A 8 18.65 24.03 7.91
CA ILE A 8 17.57 23.41 8.69
C ILE A 8 16.23 23.59 7.97
N ASP A 9 15.92 24.80 7.49
CA ASP A 9 14.67 25.05 6.76
C ASP A 9 14.60 24.27 5.44
N ALA A 10 15.72 24.15 4.72
CA ALA A 10 15.80 23.34 3.51
C ALA A 10 15.56 21.84 3.79
N LEU A 11 16.19 21.31 4.84
CA LEU A 11 16.01 19.92 5.26
C LEU A 11 14.59 19.65 5.75
N LEU A 12 14.00 20.56 6.52
CA LEU A 12 12.60 20.47 6.98
C LEU A 12 11.62 20.49 5.81
N ARG A 13 11.90 21.24 4.74
CA ARG A 13 11.08 21.26 3.53
C ARG A 13 11.15 19.93 2.78
N GLU A 14 12.33 19.37 2.60
CA GLU A 14 12.53 18.08 1.94
C GLU A 14 11.83 16.94 2.69
N VAL A 15 12.00 16.89 4.02
CA VAL A 15 11.31 15.92 4.88
C VAL A 15 9.79 16.08 4.82
N ARG A 16 9.27 17.32 4.78
CA ARG A 16 7.83 17.57 4.65
C ARG A 16 7.26 17.08 3.32
N GLU A 17 7.98 17.24 2.21
CA GLU A 17 7.53 16.76 0.89
C GLU A 17 7.49 15.23 0.81
N VAL A 18 8.46 14.54 1.41
CA VAL A 18 8.49 13.07 1.49
C VAL A 18 7.29 12.56 2.31
N VAL A 19 7.06 13.13 3.50
CA VAL A 19 5.96 12.73 4.40
C VAL A 19 4.58 13.11 3.84
N ALA A 20 4.44 14.29 3.23
CA ALA A 20 3.19 14.70 2.58
C ALA A 20 2.88 13.83 1.35
N GLY A 21 3.91 13.41 0.62
CA GLY A 21 3.81 12.45 -0.48
C GLY A 21 3.30 11.08 -0.02
N GLU A 22 3.68 10.61 1.16
CA GLU A 22 3.16 9.36 1.75
C GLU A 22 1.69 9.48 2.18
N ALA A 23 1.30 10.61 2.76
CA ALA A 23 -0.06 10.85 3.24
C ALA A 23 -1.09 11.05 2.11
N GLN A 24 -0.69 11.63 0.96
CA GLN A 24 -1.59 11.82 -0.19
C GLN A 24 -1.73 10.59 -1.11
N ARG A 25 -0.84 9.59 -1.02
CA ARG A 25 -0.65 8.58 -2.09
C ARG A 25 -0.97 7.12 -1.77
N LYS A 26 -1.68 6.78 -0.68
CA LYS A 26 -2.27 5.42 -0.58
C LYS A 26 -3.67 5.34 -1.21
N ARG A 27 -3.86 5.97 -2.37
CA ARG A 27 -4.99 5.63 -3.25
C ARG A 27 -4.62 4.31 -3.92
N HIS A 28 -4.92 3.20 -3.26
CA HIS A 28 -4.82 1.86 -3.85
C HIS A 28 -5.67 1.83 -5.15
N PRO A 29 -5.06 1.86 -6.35
CA PRO A 29 -5.78 2.11 -7.60
C PRO A 29 -6.91 1.13 -7.92
N ASN A 30 -6.90 -0.04 -7.28
CA ASN A 30 -7.91 -1.08 -7.45
C ASN A 30 -8.96 -1.12 -6.33
N THR A 31 -8.98 -0.15 -5.42
CA THR A 31 -10.04 -0.04 -4.39
C THR A 31 -11.41 0.03 -5.04
N GLY A 32 -12.36 -0.78 -4.57
CA GLY A 32 -13.73 -0.82 -5.07
C GLY A 32 -13.91 -1.53 -6.43
N LYS A 33 -12.84 -1.83 -7.16
CA LYS A 33 -12.94 -2.63 -8.40
C LYS A 33 -13.28 -4.09 -8.06
N PRO A 34 -14.05 -4.80 -8.90
CA PRO A 34 -14.29 -6.23 -8.73
C PRO A 34 -12.97 -7.03 -8.78
N TRP A 35 -12.94 -8.20 -8.15
CA TRP A 35 -11.85 -9.17 -8.30
C TRP A 35 -12.16 -10.04 -9.53
N SER A 36 -11.17 -10.26 -10.39
CA SER A 36 -11.28 -11.24 -11.47
C SER A 36 -10.91 -12.63 -10.95
N ASN A 37 -11.29 -13.68 -11.70
CA ASN A 37 -10.94 -15.05 -11.33
C ASN A 37 -9.42 -15.26 -11.32
N GLU A 38 -8.70 -14.64 -12.26
CA GLU A 38 -7.24 -14.72 -12.35
C GLU A 38 -6.58 -14.06 -11.12
N ALA A 39 -7.12 -12.92 -10.68
CA ALA A 39 -6.63 -12.25 -9.48
C ALA A 39 -6.90 -13.07 -8.21
N ASP A 40 -7.99 -13.84 -8.16
CA ASP A 40 -8.26 -14.75 -7.05
C ASP A 40 -7.30 -15.95 -7.03
N ASP A 41 -7.06 -16.56 -8.18
CA ASP A 41 -6.13 -17.68 -8.32
C ASP A 41 -4.70 -17.25 -7.94
N GLU A 42 -4.31 -16.06 -8.36
CA GLU A 42 -3.03 -15.47 -8.00
C GLU A 42 -2.96 -15.12 -6.50
N LEU A 43 -4.02 -14.51 -5.94
CA LEU A 43 -4.10 -14.21 -4.52
C LEU A 43 -3.98 -15.47 -3.67
N ARG A 44 -4.64 -16.56 -4.07
CA ARG A 44 -4.55 -17.87 -3.41
C ARG A 44 -3.11 -18.38 -3.40
N LYS A 45 -2.46 -18.45 -4.57
CA LYS A 45 -1.08 -18.94 -4.72
C LYS A 45 -0.09 -18.12 -3.88
N LEU A 46 -0.21 -16.79 -3.93
CA LEU A 46 0.69 -15.91 -3.18
C LEU A 46 0.46 -16.02 -1.67
N PHE A 47 -0.78 -16.12 -1.22
CA PHE A 47 -1.08 -16.30 0.20
C PHE A 47 -0.61 -17.67 0.73
N GLU A 48 -0.87 -18.75 -0.01
CA GLU A 48 -0.42 -20.11 0.35
C GLU A 48 1.11 -20.26 0.35
N SER A 49 1.82 -19.44 -0.43
CA SER A 49 3.30 -19.36 -0.40
C SER A 49 3.84 -18.51 0.77
N GLY A 50 2.97 -17.98 1.64
CA GLY A 50 3.35 -17.31 2.87
C GLY A 50 3.49 -15.79 2.78
N ASN A 51 3.06 -15.16 1.68
CA ASN A 51 3.08 -13.70 1.57
C ASN A 51 2.14 -13.05 2.59
N THR A 52 2.57 -11.94 3.17
CA THR A 52 1.75 -11.23 4.16
C THR A 52 0.63 -10.44 3.51
N ILE A 53 -0.42 -10.12 4.27
CA ILE A 53 -1.52 -9.26 3.80
C ILE A 53 -1.01 -7.88 3.34
N GLU A 54 0.08 -7.39 3.93
CA GLU A 54 0.71 -6.13 3.54
C GLU A 54 1.36 -6.23 2.15
N ASP A 55 2.15 -7.28 1.91
CA ASP A 55 2.77 -7.53 0.61
C ASP A 55 1.72 -7.68 -0.49
N LEU A 56 0.66 -8.46 -0.20
CA LEU A 56 -0.46 -8.66 -1.12
C LEU A 56 -1.23 -7.36 -1.37
N SER A 57 -1.38 -6.49 -0.36
CA SER A 57 -2.01 -5.18 -0.50
C SER A 57 -1.26 -4.27 -1.46
N ILE A 58 0.07 -4.30 -1.39
CA ILE A 58 0.95 -3.57 -2.31
C ILE A 58 0.84 -4.16 -3.72
N TYR A 59 1.00 -5.49 -3.84
CA TYR A 59 0.96 -6.22 -5.12
C TYR A 59 -0.33 -5.99 -5.90
N PHE A 60 -1.48 -6.28 -5.27
CA PHE A 60 -2.80 -6.11 -5.90
C PHE A 60 -3.25 -4.67 -5.97
N GLN A 61 -2.48 -3.73 -5.40
CA GLN A 61 -2.81 -2.31 -5.41
C GLN A 61 -4.20 -2.07 -4.78
N ARG A 62 -4.48 -2.78 -3.68
CA ARG A 62 -5.75 -2.79 -2.92
C ARG A 62 -5.46 -2.58 -1.44
N THR A 63 -6.40 -2.04 -0.69
CA THR A 63 -6.24 -1.90 0.77
C THR A 63 -6.06 -3.27 1.44
N GLN A 64 -5.33 -3.31 2.56
CA GLN A 64 -5.20 -4.54 3.36
C GLN A 64 -6.58 -5.11 3.76
N ASN A 65 -7.55 -4.25 4.08
CA ASN A 65 -8.91 -4.69 4.38
C ASN A 65 -9.61 -5.32 3.16
N GLY A 66 -9.38 -4.78 1.96
CA GLY A 66 -9.89 -5.36 0.72
C GLY A 66 -9.29 -6.74 0.43
N VAL A 67 -7.99 -6.92 0.72
CA VAL A 67 -7.31 -8.22 0.61
C VAL A 67 -7.85 -9.21 1.65
N ARG A 68 -7.93 -8.82 2.94
CA ARG A 68 -8.52 -9.66 4.01
C ARG A 68 -9.93 -10.12 3.66
N ALA A 69 -10.80 -9.18 3.29
CA ALA A 69 -12.18 -9.49 2.93
C ALA A 69 -12.26 -10.46 1.74
N ARG A 70 -11.32 -10.39 0.79
CA ARG A 70 -11.28 -11.33 -0.32
C ARG A 70 -10.81 -12.71 0.10
N LEU A 71 -9.74 -12.80 0.91
CA LEU A 71 -9.25 -14.08 1.44
C LEU A 71 -10.32 -14.82 2.25
N VAL A 72 -11.12 -14.11 3.06
CA VAL A 72 -12.28 -14.69 3.77
C VAL A 72 -13.31 -15.24 2.78
N LYS A 73 -13.66 -14.50 1.72
CA LYS A 73 -14.56 -14.98 0.67
C LYS A 73 -14.03 -16.19 -0.09
N LEU A 74 -12.70 -16.37 -0.14
CA LEU A 74 -12.03 -17.51 -0.78
C LEU A 74 -11.82 -18.70 0.17
N GLY A 75 -12.17 -18.56 1.46
CA GLY A 75 -12.02 -19.60 2.48
C GLY A 75 -10.58 -19.82 2.95
N LEU A 76 -9.70 -18.82 2.81
CA LEU A 76 -8.28 -18.90 3.16
C LEU A 76 -7.95 -18.23 4.51
N LEU A 77 -8.86 -17.41 5.03
CA LEU A 77 -8.85 -16.74 6.32
C LEU A 77 -10.22 -16.90 6.98
#